data_AF-A0A2S2NHK3-F1
#
_entry.id   AF-A0A2S2NHK3-F1
#
_cell.length_a   1.000
_cell.length_b   1.000
_cell.length_c   1.000
_cell.angle_alpha   90.00
_cell.angle_beta   90.00
_cell.angle_gamma   90.00
#
_symmetry.space_group_name_H-M   'P 1'
#
loop_
_entity.id
_entity.type
_entity.pdbx_description
1 polymer ?
#
loop_
_entity_poly.entity_id
_entity_poly.type
_entity_poly.pdbx_seq_one_letter_code
_entity_poly.pdbx_strand_id
1 'polypeptide(L)'
;LNSMKINEEEEEEEEEEEEEEEEGEGEDKEHSDSSTSHDFTSIEETTEEDLRSSQSGWCSETCQELDVACDKTNSTTNNTKSNDFMSEEWIVFLRQSASEVVSGNITSMTQKSFILVVLSPLKSGAISSKLLHYVVTVLAIPFVTPNIQQTEKDLITQIYIETKVIPCLMQAFSNAFKSPARNCVSPVPPDNIGIQELDSLGSVLLLVEGLCLDKPIECLKQFTESIYFLKILPLLQKCLSLSHGNTHLVTNTLAVLILTLLYLPSNISLVQDIVIGKHLEGRISNVELHKLLRNNEEPSIRERTCVLLLHMTRLNPNCLSEIWHQTLTNDIEFLKNDSCPNVVQAAIYTSELLKKTQFYQVETEP
;
A
#
# COMPACT_ATOMS: atom_id res chain seq x y z
N LEU A 1 59.49 -7.63 13.17
CA LEU A 1 60.06 -6.29 12.91
C LEU A 1 60.72 -6.36 11.55
N ASN A 2 60.25 -5.54 10.60
CA ASN A 2 60.74 -5.33 9.22
C ASN A 2 60.76 -6.61 8.34
N SER A 3 59.94 -6.72 7.29
CA SER A 3 59.76 -5.86 6.09
C SER A 3 60.86 -6.07 5.05
N MET A 4 60.45 -6.42 3.83
CA MET A 4 61.27 -6.63 2.64
C MET A 4 60.51 -6.08 1.43
N LYS A 5 61.23 -5.43 0.50
CA LYS A 5 60.69 -4.65 -0.63
C LYS A 5 60.33 -5.52 -1.86
N ILE A 6 59.91 -4.83 -2.94
CA ILE A 6 59.78 -5.19 -4.38
C ILE A 6 58.30 -5.09 -4.82
N ASN A 7 57.91 -4.33 -5.85
CA ASN A 7 58.63 -3.32 -6.65
C ASN A 7 57.64 -2.23 -7.14
N GLU A 8 58.17 -1.11 -7.64
CA GLU A 8 57.49 -0.16 -8.52
C GLU A 8 57.85 -0.50 -9.98
N GLU A 9 56.94 -0.24 -10.92
CA GLU A 9 57.19 -0.06 -12.36
C GLU A 9 55.95 0.66 -12.95
N GLU A 10 56.18 1.70 -13.77
CA GLU A 10 55.16 2.60 -14.35
C GLU A 10 55.17 2.47 -15.90
N GLU A 11 54.61 3.45 -16.62
CA GLU A 11 54.75 3.67 -18.08
C GLU A 11 53.98 2.67 -19.00
N GLU A 12 53.36 3.07 -20.12
CA GLU A 12 52.99 4.43 -20.60
C GLU A 12 51.75 4.37 -21.55
N GLU A 13 51.39 5.51 -22.14
CA GLU A 13 50.27 5.71 -23.07
C GLU A 13 50.65 5.38 -24.54
N GLU A 14 49.67 5.10 -25.41
CA GLU A 14 49.79 5.34 -26.86
C GLU A 14 48.40 5.51 -27.50
N GLU A 15 48.22 6.59 -28.28
CA GLU A 15 47.04 6.89 -29.11
C GLU A 15 47.37 6.59 -30.57
N GLU A 16 46.39 6.21 -31.40
CA GLU A 16 46.52 6.27 -32.87
C GLU A 16 45.15 6.52 -33.55
N GLU A 17 45.12 7.46 -34.50
CA GLU A 17 43.97 7.87 -35.33
C GLU A 17 44.23 7.54 -36.82
N GLU A 18 43.19 7.29 -37.63
CA GLU A 18 43.10 7.38 -39.12
C GLU A 18 41.63 6.99 -39.49
N GLU A 19 40.81 7.64 -40.36
CA GLU A 19 40.97 8.36 -41.66
C GLU A 19 41.35 7.44 -42.85
N GLU A 20 40.95 7.60 -44.13
CA GLU A 20 39.89 8.41 -44.81
C GLU A 20 38.53 7.64 -44.76
N GLU A 21 37.53 7.55 -45.68
CA GLU A 21 37.06 8.04 -47.01
C GLU A 21 35.49 7.94 -46.89
N GLU A 22 34.56 8.83 -47.26
CA GLU A 22 34.22 9.71 -48.41
C GLU A 22 33.30 9.11 -49.54
N GLU A 23 32.61 10.01 -50.26
CA GLU A 23 31.61 9.87 -51.35
C GLU A 23 30.20 9.29 -51.01
N GLY A 24 29.08 9.97 -51.33
CA GLY A 24 28.93 11.33 -51.85
C GLY A 24 27.47 11.73 -52.23
N GLU A 25 27.24 13.06 -52.29
CA GLU A 25 26.21 13.82 -53.02
C GLU A 25 24.70 13.45 -52.88
N GLY A 26 23.79 14.39 -52.55
CA GLY A 26 23.98 15.81 -52.24
C GLY A 26 22.65 16.58 -52.03
N GLU A 27 22.80 17.85 -51.63
CA GLU A 27 21.97 19.07 -51.83
C GLU A 27 20.42 18.95 -52.03
N ASP A 28 19.56 19.84 -51.48
CA ASP A 28 19.81 21.26 -51.19
C ASP A 28 18.77 21.92 -50.24
N LYS A 29 19.22 22.86 -49.38
CA LYS A 29 18.55 24.09 -48.81
C LYS A 29 17.14 24.01 -48.15
N GLU A 30 16.76 24.81 -47.13
CA GLU A 30 17.44 25.80 -46.26
C GLU A 30 16.53 26.13 -45.04
N HIS A 31 17.11 26.45 -43.87
CA HIS A 31 16.52 27.20 -42.72
C HIS A 31 15.23 26.65 -42.01
N SER A 32 15.00 26.82 -40.69
CA SER A 32 15.72 27.56 -39.62
C SER A 32 15.48 26.97 -38.21
N ASP A 33 16.48 27.12 -37.34
CA ASP A 33 16.45 27.38 -35.89
C ASP A 33 15.63 26.47 -34.92
N SER A 34 16.38 25.56 -34.28
CA SER A 34 16.36 25.21 -32.84
C SER A 34 15.03 25.11 -32.06
N SER A 35 14.75 23.90 -31.55
CA SER A 35 14.86 23.64 -30.09
C SER A 35 14.74 22.14 -29.78
N THR A 36 15.54 21.64 -28.82
CA THR A 36 15.60 20.21 -28.48
C THR A 36 14.56 19.84 -27.44
N SER A 37 13.51 19.12 -27.86
CA SER A 37 12.58 18.42 -26.95
C SER A 37 12.85 16.92 -27.01
N HIS A 38 13.16 16.29 -25.88
CA HIS A 38 13.26 14.82 -25.81
C HIS A 38 11.88 14.17 -25.91
N ASP A 39 11.83 13.02 -26.58
CA ASP A 39 10.59 12.31 -26.91
C ASP A 39 9.79 11.82 -25.70
N PHE A 40 8.46 11.84 -25.87
CA PHE A 40 7.53 11.10 -25.02
C PHE A 40 7.45 9.64 -25.48
N THR A 41 7.95 8.71 -24.67
CA THR A 41 7.64 7.28 -24.87
C THR A 41 6.15 7.04 -24.64
N SER A 42 5.48 6.46 -25.64
CA SER A 42 4.05 6.16 -25.63
C SER A 42 3.63 5.26 -24.46
N ILE A 43 2.56 5.64 -23.77
CA ILE A 43 1.87 4.81 -22.78
C ILE A 43 0.88 3.90 -23.52
N GLU A 44 0.93 2.58 -23.28
CA GLU A 44 -0.09 1.65 -23.78
C GLU A 44 -1.37 1.77 -22.94
N GLU A 45 -2.51 2.07 -23.58
CA GLU A 45 -3.81 2.13 -22.92
C GLU A 45 -4.38 0.73 -22.65
N THR A 46 -4.17 0.19 -21.44
CA THR A 46 -4.96 -0.95 -20.94
C THR A 46 -6.37 -0.48 -20.61
N THR A 47 -7.38 -1.08 -21.23
CA THR A 47 -8.78 -0.58 -21.14
C THR A 47 -9.56 -1.21 -19.98
N GLU A 48 -10.71 -0.62 -19.61
CA GLU A 48 -11.55 -1.14 -18.51
C GLU A 48 -12.12 -2.55 -18.74
N GLU A 49 -12.11 -3.06 -19.99
CA GLU A 49 -12.62 -4.40 -20.29
C GLU A 49 -11.67 -5.53 -19.84
N ASP A 50 -10.35 -5.28 -19.81
CA ASP A 50 -9.35 -6.26 -19.34
C ASP A 50 -9.49 -6.56 -17.84
N LEU A 51 -9.91 -5.55 -17.06
CA LEU A 51 -10.24 -5.71 -15.64
C LEU A 51 -11.52 -6.53 -15.41
N ARG A 52 -12.41 -6.61 -16.41
CA ARG A 52 -13.67 -7.38 -16.33
C ARG A 52 -13.48 -8.85 -16.68
N SER A 53 -12.60 -9.19 -17.62
CA SER A 53 -12.33 -10.60 -17.99
C SER A 53 -11.76 -11.39 -16.80
N SER A 54 -10.84 -10.76 -16.07
CA SER A 54 -10.16 -11.28 -14.86
C SER A 54 -11.09 -11.57 -13.68
N GLN A 55 -12.33 -11.05 -13.69
CA GLN A 55 -13.31 -11.15 -12.61
C GLN A 55 -13.92 -12.56 -12.45
N SER A 56 -13.68 -13.47 -13.41
CA SER A 56 -14.34 -14.78 -13.50
C SER A 56 -13.63 -15.93 -12.76
N GLY A 57 -12.31 -15.86 -12.58
CA GLY A 57 -11.52 -16.99 -12.03
C GLY A 57 -11.56 -17.17 -10.51
N TRP A 58 -11.97 -16.13 -9.76
CA TRP A 58 -11.70 -15.97 -8.33
C TRP A 58 -12.31 -17.03 -7.39
N CYS A 59 -13.30 -17.82 -7.85
CA CYS A 59 -14.10 -18.69 -6.97
C CYS A 59 -14.01 -20.20 -7.30
N SER A 60 -13.29 -20.63 -8.35
CA SER A 60 -13.36 -22.03 -8.80
C SER A 60 -12.22 -22.91 -8.28
N GLU A 61 -10.96 -22.52 -8.50
CA GLU A 61 -9.83 -23.44 -8.34
C GLU A 61 -9.34 -23.52 -6.89
N THR A 62 -9.05 -22.38 -6.23
CA THR A 62 -8.60 -22.34 -4.82
C THR A 62 -9.68 -22.73 -3.80
N CYS A 63 -10.90 -23.02 -4.25
CA CYS A 63 -12.03 -23.42 -3.43
C CYS A 63 -12.19 -24.94 -3.31
N GLN A 64 -11.66 -25.74 -4.25
CA GLN A 64 -11.93 -27.18 -4.31
C GLN A 64 -10.96 -28.04 -3.47
N GLU A 65 -9.75 -27.57 -3.19
CA GLU A 65 -8.70 -28.42 -2.57
C GLU A 65 -8.86 -28.66 -1.06
N LEU A 66 -9.72 -27.91 -0.36
CA LEU A 66 -9.85 -27.96 1.12
C LEU A 66 -11.32 -27.93 1.60
N ASP A 67 -12.24 -28.55 0.87
CA ASP A 67 -13.68 -28.58 1.21
C ASP A 67 -14.00 -29.57 2.36
N VAL A 68 -13.52 -29.26 3.57
CA VAL A 68 -13.87 -29.97 4.80
C VAL A 68 -15.24 -29.47 5.27
N ALA A 69 -16.28 -30.25 4.96
CA ALA A 69 -17.68 -29.88 5.19
C ALA A 69 -17.98 -29.47 6.65
N CYS A 70 -18.39 -28.20 6.83
CA CYS A 70 -18.87 -27.69 8.11
C CYS A 70 -20.41 -27.73 8.14
N ASP A 71 -20.96 -28.68 8.91
CA ASP A 71 -22.40 -28.97 8.94
C ASP A 71 -23.24 -27.79 9.47
N LYS A 72 -24.14 -27.28 8.63
CA LYS A 72 -25.07 -26.20 8.99
C LYS A 72 -26.27 -26.74 9.77
N THR A 73 -26.13 -26.90 11.09
CA THR A 73 -27.25 -27.16 12.00
C THR A 73 -27.50 -25.98 12.94
N ASN A 74 -28.78 -25.60 13.10
CA ASN A 74 -29.16 -24.40 13.84
C ASN A 74 -29.21 -24.66 15.36
N SER A 75 -28.33 -24.04 16.14
CA SER A 75 -28.38 -24.06 17.62
C SER A 75 -27.88 -22.74 18.23
N THR A 76 -28.79 -21.77 18.38
CA THR A 76 -28.48 -20.35 18.66
C THR A 76 -28.01 -20.02 20.08
N THR A 77 -27.57 -21.01 20.88
CA THR A 77 -27.13 -20.82 22.27
C THR A 77 -25.81 -21.49 22.65
N ASN A 78 -25.22 -22.34 21.79
CA ASN A 78 -23.91 -22.96 22.05
C ASN A 78 -22.75 -22.33 21.23
N ASN A 79 -23.05 -21.66 20.12
CA ASN A 79 -22.05 -21.27 19.11
C ASN A 79 -20.95 -20.32 19.61
N THR A 80 -21.18 -19.48 20.62
CA THR A 80 -20.12 -18.61 21.16
C THR A 80 -19.00 -19.43 21.79
N LYS A 81 -19.33 -20.32 22.73
CA LYS A 81 -18.34 -21.16 23.42
C LYS A 81 -17.56 -22.08 22.49
N SER A 82 -18.18 -22.58 21.41
CA SER A 82 -17.46 -23.39 20.40
C SER A 82 -16.52 -22.53 19.57
N ASN A 83 -16.92 -21.31 19.18
CA ASN A 83 -16.07 -20.39 18.43
C ASN A 83 -14.91 -19.88 19.28
N ASP A 84 -15.16 -19.57 20.56
CA ASP A 84 -14.14 -19.15 21.52
C ASP A 84 -13.10 -20.27 21.75
N PHE A 85 -13.55 -21.52 21.91
CA PHE A 85 -12.67 -22.68 22.08
C PHE A 85 -11.82 -22.94 20.82
N MET A 86 -12.44 -22.99 19.63
CA MET A 86 -11.73 -23.09 18.36
C MET A 86 -10.72 -21.96 18.18
N SER A 87 -11.06 -20.73 18.58
CA SER A 87 -10.15 -19.59 18.51
C SER A 87 -8.91 -19.78 19.37
N GLU A 88 -9.00 -20.41 20.55
CA GLU A 88 -7.81 -20.68 21.37
C GLU A 88 -6.96 -21.83 20.82
N GLU A 89 -7.55 -22.89 20.23
CA GLU A 89 -6.78 -23.94 19.55
C GLU A 89 -5.97 -23.38 18.37
N TRP A 90 -6.58 -22.53 17.54
CA TRP A 90 -5.88 -21.79 16.48
C TRP A 90 -4.76 -20.89 17.04
N ILE A 91 -4.98 -20.21 18.16
CA ILE A 91 -3.97 -19.38 18.81
C ILE A 91 -2.80 -20.22 19.34
N VAL A 92 -3.04 -21.41 19.90
CA VAL A 92 -1.97 -22.31 20.34
C VAL A 92 -1.13 -22.78 19.14
N PHE A 93 -1.76 -23.20 18.04
CA PHE A 93 -1.09 -23.57 16.80
C PHE A 93 -0.22 -22.41 16.25
N LEU A 94 -0.82 -21.22 16.06
CA LEU A 94 -0.11 -20.06 15.51
C LEU A 94 1.04 -19.61 16.41
N ARG A 95 0.92 -19.72 17.74
CA ARG A 95 2.02 -19.39 18.68
C ARG A 95 3.17 -20.40 18.61
N GLN A 96 2.88 -21.67 18.41
CA GLN A 96 3.91 -22.68 18.19
C GLN A 96 4.66 -22.41 16.88
N SER A 97 3.94 -22.18 15.78
CA SER A 97 4.54 -21.82 14.49
C SER A 97 5.36 -20.52 14.57
N ALA A 98 4.86 -19.48 15.24
CA ALA A 98 5.61 -18.25 15.46
C ALA A 98 6.95 -18.50 16.16
N SER A 99 6.97 -19.37 17.19
CA SER A 99 8.19 -19.75 17.92
C SER A 99 9.19 -20.52 17.04
N GLU A 100 8.70 -21.38 16.13
CA GLU A 100 9.54 -22.11 15.18
C GLU A 100 10.22 -21.16 14.19
N VAL A 101 9.47 -20.23 13.58
CA VAL A 101 10.04 -19.26 12.64
C VAL A 101 10.98 -18.28 13.34
N VAL A 102 10.68 -17.82 14.57
CA VAL A 102 11.60 -17.01 15.40
C VAL A 102 12.89 -17.76 15.74
N SER A 103 12.87 -19.08 15.84
CA SER A 103 14.09 -19.89 16.02
C SER A 103 14.89 -20.13 14.73
N GLY A 104 14.46 -19.54 13.61
CA GLY A 104 15.08 -19.65 12.30
C GLY A 104 14.55 -20.80 11.44
N ASN A 105 13.63 -21.63 11.94
CA ASN A 105 13.01 -22.70 11.15
C ASN A 105 11.89 -22.15 10.26
N ILE A 106 12.27 -21.63 9.09
CA ILE A 106 11.33 -21.12 8.08
C ILE A 106 10.70 -22.21 7.19
N THR A 107 11.06 -23.49 7.35
CA THR A 107 10.71 -24.56 6.40
C THR A 107 9.20 -24.74 6.18
N SER A 108 8.39 -24.37 7.17
CA SER A 108 6.92 -24.36 7.05
C SER A 108 6.43 -23.15 6.25
N MET A 109 7.09 -21.99 6.37
CA MET A 109 6.73 -20.76 5.63
C MET A 109 6.97 -20.87 4.13
N THR A 110 7.90 -21.74 3.71
CA THR A 110 8.15 -22.05 2.29
C THR A 110 7.17 -23.08 1.71
N GLN A 111 6.08 -23.41 2.41
CA GLN A 111 5.05 -24.36 1.95
C GLN A 111 3.68 -23.69 1.78
N LYS A 112 3.15 -23.72 0.55
CA LYS A 112 1.82 -23.18 0.21
C LYS A 112 0.70 -23.72 1.11
N SER A 113 0.72 -25.02 1.38
CA SER A 113 -0.24 -25.72 2.25
C SER A 113 -0.25 -25.17 3.67
N PHE A 114 0.92 -24.89 4.25
CA PHE A 114 1.02 -24.30 5.58
C PHE A 114 0.47 -22.87 5.61
N ILE A 115 0.80 -22.04 4.61
CA ILE A 115 0.24 -20.68 4.52
C ILE A 115 -1.28 -20.71 4.32
N LEU A 116 -1.82 -21.62 3.51
CA LEU A 116 -3.27 -21.81 3.37
C LEU A 116 -3.96 -22.22 4.69
N VAL A 117 -3.28 -22.99 5.56
CA VAL A 117 -3.76 -23.31 6.92
C VAL A 117 -3.71 -22.06 7.81
N VAL A 118 -2.63 -21.28 7.79
CA VAL A 118 -2.51 -20.01 8.54
C VAL A 118 -3.56 -18.97 8.11
N LEU A 119 -3.92 -18.93 6.84
CA LEU A 119 -4.98 -18.05 6.30
C LEU A 119 -6.40 -18.56 6.57
N SER A 120 -6.59 -19.83 6.95
CA SER A 120 -7.91 -20.44 7.12
C SER A 120 -8.84 -19.68 8.08
N PRO A 121 -8.39 -19.20 9.26
CA PRO A 121 -9.23 -18.39 10.15
C PRO A 121 -9.75 -17.09 9.53
N LEU A 122 -9.01 -16.46 8.61
CA LEU A 122 -9.38 -15.20 7.95
C LEU A 122 -10.60 -15.37 7.02
N LYS A 123 -10.82 -16.59 6.51
CA LYS A 123 -11.98 -16.93 5.69
C LYS A 123 -13.28 -17.01 6.51
N SER A 124 -13.18 -17.10 7.84
CA SER A 124 -14.34 -17.05 8.73
C SER A 124 -14.84 -15.61 8.89
N GLY A 125 -16.17 -15.42 8.84
CA GLY A 125 -16.78 -14.09 8.93
C GLY A 125 -16.73 -13.42 10.31
N ALA A 126 -16.09 -14.04 11.31
CA ALA A 126 -16.13 -13.62 12.71
C ALA A 126 -14.81 -13.94 13.46
N ILE A 127 -13.66 -13.63 12.85
CA ILE A 127 -12.35 -13.72 13.50
C ILE A 127 -12.23 -12.71 14.66
N SER A 128 -11.66 -13.13 15.79
CA SER A 128 -11.37 -12.23 16.92
C SER A 128 -10.13 -11.38 16.64
N SER A 129 -10.06 -10.16 17.19
CA SER A 129 -8.88 -9.28 17.10
C SER A 129 -7.61 -9.97 17.60
N LYS A 130 -7.71 -10.72 18.70
CA LYS A 130 -6.65 -11.59 19.23
C LYS A 130 -6.16 -12.64 18.21
N LEU A 131 -7.07 -13.35 17.53
CA LEU A 131 -6.68 -14.37 16.54
C LEU A 131 -6.12 -13.74 15.25
N LEU A 132 -6.69 -12.63 14.78
CA LEU A 132 -6.18 -11.85 13.66
C LEU A 132 -4.73 -11.39 13.91
N HIS A 133 -4.45 -10.86 15.11
CA HIS A 133 -3.10 -10.48 15.52
C HIS A 133 -2.12 -11.66 15.40
N TYR A 134 -2.45 -12.85 15.89
CA TYR A 134 -1.55 -14.02 15.76
C TYR A 134 -1.33 -14.49 14.32
N VAL A 135 -2.36 -14.41 13.45
CA VAL A 135 -2.19 -14.72 12.01
C VAL A 135 -1.23 -13.73 11.36
N VAL A 136 -1.43 -12.42 11.59
CA VAL A 136 -0.54 -11.36 11.08
C VAL A 136 0.88 -11.53 11.63
N THR A 137 1.04 -11.85 12.92
CA THR A 137 2.34 -12.09 13.55
C THR A 137 3.09 -13.25 12.89
N VAL A 138 2.47 -14.42 12.70
CA VAL A 138 3.11 -15.56 12.00
C VAL A 138 3.55 -15.15 10.60
N LEU A 139 2.73 -14.40 9.86
CA LEU A 139 3.05 -13.96 8.50
C LEU A 139 4.16 -12.88 8.45
N ALA A 140 4.31 -12.06 9.49
CA ALA A 140 5.30 -10.99 9.55
C ALA A 140 6.68 -11.42 10.06
N ILE A 141 6.75 -12.45 10.92
CA ILE A 141 8.00 -12.92 11.56
C ILE A 141 9.15 -13.21 10.58
N PRO A 142 8.96 -13.81 9.37
CA PRO A 142 10.06 -14.05 8.43
C PRO A 142 10.82 -12.79 7.99
N PHE A 143 10.15 -11.65 7.98
CA PHE A 143 10.74 -10.40 7.48
C PHE A 143 11.57 -9.70 8.56
N VAL A 144 11.18 -9.83 9.83
CA VAL A 144 11.84 -9.20 10.99
C VAL A 144 12.83 -10.09 11.74
N THR A 145 12.81 -11.41 11.54
CA THR A 145 13.72 -12.33 12.23
C THR A 145 15.14 -12.26 11.65
N PRO A 146 16.18 -12.10 12.49
CA PRO A 146 17.56 -12.06 12.02
C PRO A 146 18.02 -13.42 11.48
N ASN A 147 19.00 -13.39 10.57
CA ASN A 147 19.62 -14.55 9.92
C ASN A 147 18.78 -15.27 8.84
N ILE A 148 17.54 -14.86 8.58
CA ILE A 148 16.80 -15.29 7.37
C ILE A 148 17.34 -14.49 6.17
N GLN A 149 17.75 -15.20 5.11
CA GLN A 149 18.36 -14.63 3.91
C GLN A 149 17.32 -13.95 3.01
N GLN A 150 17.74 -12.97 2.19
CA GLN A 150 16.80 -12.30 1.29
C GLN A 150 16.16 -13.26 0.29
N THR A 151 16.93 -14.22 -0.26
CA THR A 151 16.43 -15.29 -1.14
C THR A 151 15.34 -16.14 -0.50
N GLU A 152 15.37 -16.32 0.82
CA GLU A 152 14.35 -17.03 1.58
C GLU A 152 13.11 -16.15 1.80
N LYS A 153 13.28 -14.84 2.03
CA LYS A 153 12.19 -13.86 2.09
C LYS A 153 11.48 -13.72 0.75
N ASP A 154 12.22 -13.62 -0.36
CA ASP A 154 11.68 -13.56 -1.72
C ASP A 154 10.78 -14.76 -2.03
N LEU A 155 11.22 -15.98 -1.66
CA LEU A 155 10.43 -17.21 -1.81
C LEU A 155 9.16 -17.18 -0.95
N ILE A 156 9.23 -16.66 0.27
CA ILE A 156 8.07 -16.51 1.16
C ILE A 156 7.09 -15.47 0.59
N THR A 157 7.55 -14.32 0.11
CA THR A 157 6.68 -13.31 -0.55
C THR A 157 6.03 -13.88 -1.82
N GLN A 158 6.76 -14.64 -2.63
CA GLN A 158 6.20 -15.32 -3.81
C GLN A 158 5.06 -16.27 -3.42
N ILE A 159 5.25 -17.06 -2.35
CA ILE A 159 4.20 -17.93 -1.82
C ILE A 159 3.01 -17.12 -1.28
N TYR A 160 3.24 -15.96 -0.68
CA TYR A 160 2.18 -15.07 -0.18
C TYR A 160 1.35 -14.46 -1.32
N ILE A 161 1.99 -14.11 -2.43
CA ILE A 161 1.35 -13.65 -3.67
C ILE A 161 0.50 -14.77 -4.28
N GLU A 162 1.02 -15.99 -4.35
CA GLU A 162 0.34 -17.15 -4.94
C GLU A 162 -0.82 -17.66 -4.06
N THR A 163 -0.68 -17.64 -2.74
CA THR A 163 -1.74 -18.06 -1.78
C THR A 163 -2.73 -16.94 -1.44
N LYS A 164 -2.61 -15.77 -2.07
CA LYS A 164 -3.50 -14.61 -1.89
C LYS A 164 -3.61 -14.14 -0.43
N VAL A 165 -2.46 -13.96 0.22
CA VAL A 165 -2.35 -13.42 1.59
C VAL A 165 -3.00 -12.05 1.70
N ILE A 166 -2.69 -11.11 0.79
CA ILE A 166 -3.24 -9.74 0.84
C ILE A 166 -4.77 -9.74 0.73
N PRO A 167 -5.42 -10.41 -0.24
CA PRO A 167 -6.88 -10.50 -0.28
C PRO A 167 -7.50 -11.14 0.96
N CYS A 168 -6.87 -12.17 1.55
CA CYS A 168 -7.34 -12.77 2.81
C CYS A 168 -7.24 -11.80 4.00
N LEU A 169 -6.15 -11.04 4.09
CA LEU A 169 -5.96 -9.99 5.09
C LEU A 169 -6.96 -8.84 4.91
N MET A 170 -7.17 -8.37 3.68
CA MET A 170 -8.16 -7.33 3.38
C MET A 170 -9.59 -7.82 3.60
N GLN A 171 -9.87 -9.11 3.44
CA GLN A 171 -11.16 -9.72 3.78
C GLN A 171 -11.39 -9.73 5.31
N ALA A 172 -10.38 -10.07 6.11
CA ALA A 172 -10.47 -9.96 7.57
C ALA A 172 -10.61 -8.51 8.03
N PHE A 173 -9.84 -7.59 7.43
CA PHE A 173 -9.96 -6.14 7.62
C PHE A 173 -11.39 -5.67 7.32
N SER A 174 -11.97 -6.08 6.19
CA SER A 174 -13.36 -5.81 5.82
C SER A 174 -14.37 -6.30 6.87
N ASN A 175 -14.09 -7.43 7.52
CA ASN A 175 -15.00 -8.06 8.48
C ASN A 175 -14.94 -7.41 9.87
N ALA A 176 -13.79 -6.87 10.30
CA ALA A 176 -13.68 -6.17 11.59
C ALA A 176 -14.63 -4.96 11.72
N PHE A 177 -14.92 -4.28 10.61
CA PHE A 177 -15.90 -3.19 10.56
C PHE A 177 -17.36 -3.67 10.38
N LYS A 178 -17.60 -4.93 10.00
CA LYS A 178 -18.95 -5.49 9.81
C LYS A 178 -19.49 -6.05 11.12
N SER A 179 -20.10 -5.18 11.93
CA SER A 179 -20.74 -5.59 13.18
C SER A 179 -21.73 -6.76 12.96
N PRO A 180 -21.59 -7.89 13.70
CA PRO A 180 -22.49 -9.05 13.57
C PRO A 180 -23.98 -8.75 13.85
N ALA A 181 -24.29 -7.59 14.41
CA ALA A 181 -25.64 -7.20 14.83
C ALA A 181 -26.47 -6.47 13.76
N ARG A 182 -25.96 -6.24 12.53
CA ARG A 182 -26.68 -5.47 11.49
C ARG A 182 -26.67 -6.12 10.10
N ASN A 183 -27.68 -6.96 9.84
CA ASN A 183 -28.11 -7.34 8.49
C ASN A 183 -28.79 -6.16 7.76
N CYS A 184 -28.07 -5.06 7.54
CA CYS A 184 -28.58 -3.85 6.90
C CYS A 184 -27.55 -3.30 5.90
N VAL A 185 -28.02 -2.90 4.72
CA VAL A 185 -27.18 -2.52 3.57
C VAL A 185 -26.64 -1.09 3.74
N SER A 186 -25.71 -0.90 4.68
CA SER A 186 -25.05 0.38 4.94
C SER A 186 -23.53 0.21 4.97
N PRO A 187 -22.77 0.82 4.04
CA PRO A 187 -21.31 0.79 4.03
C PRO A 187 -20.70 1.81 5.01
N VAL A 188 -21.42 2.16 6.08
CA VAL A 188 -20.96 3.09 7.11
C VAL A 188 -20.22 2.29 8.19
N PRO A 189 -18.89 2.49 8.36
CA PRO A 189 -18.15 1.83 9.43
C PRO A 189 -18.69 2.23 10.82
N PRO A 190 -18.72 1.30 11.79
CA PRO A 190 -19.24 1.58 13.12
C PRO A 190 -18.40 2.63 13.84
N ASP A 191 -19.06 3.53 14.57
CA ASP A 191 -18.39 4.62 15.28
C ASP A 191 -17.62 4.16 16.52
N ASN A 192 -18.03 3.04 17.11
CA ASN A 192 -17.38 2.42 18.26
C ASN A 192 -16.67 1.14 17.83
N ILE A 193 -15.39 1.27 17.42
CA ILE A 193 -14.45 0.17 17.25
C ILE A 193 -13.50 0.20 18.46
N GLY A 194 -13.19 -0.95 19.05
CA GLY A 194 -12.28 -1.01 20.19
C GLY A 194 -10.83 -0.76 19.77
N ILE A 195 -10.02 -0.28 20.72
CA ILE A 195 -8.60 0.04 20.48
C ILE A 195 -7.85 -1.21 19.98
N GLN A 196 -8.11 -2.38 20.60
CA GLN A 196 -7.49 -3.65 20.22
C GLN A 196 -7.84 -4.09 18.78
N GLU A 197 -9.05 -3.80 18.31
CA GLU A 197 -9.44 -4.02 16.92
C GLU A 197 -8.67 -3.08 15.98
N LEU A 198 -8.56 -1.79 16.31
CA LEU A 198 -7.80 -0.81 15.52
C LEU A 198 -6.31 -1.18 15.44
N ASP A 199 -5.68 -1.59 16.54
CA ASP A 199 -4.27 -2.00 16.57
C ASP A 199 -4.02 -3.26 15.72
N SER A 200 -4.98 -4.19 15.73
CA SER A 200 -4.94 -5.39 14.87
C SER A 200 -5.06 -5.01 13.39
N LEU A 201 -5.87 -4.00 13.05
CA LEU A 201 -6.03 -3.48 11.70
C LEU A 201 -4.82 -2.66 11.24
N GLY A 202 -4.19 -1.90 12.13
CA GLY A 202 -2.91 -1.23 11.89
C GLY A 202 -1.79 -2.23 11.61
N SER A 203 -1.79 -3.36 12.32
CA SER A 203 -0.88 -4.49 12.09
C SER A 203 -1.12 -5.15 10.72
N VAL A 204 -2.39 -5.31 10.30
CA VAL A 204 -2.72 -5.79 8.95
C VAL A 204 -2.14 -4.86 7.88
N LEU A 205 -2.38 -3.54 7.98
CA LEU A 205 -1.86 -2.60 6.99
C LEU A 205 -0.33 -2.46 7.03
N LEU A 206 0.32 -2.69 8.17
CA LEU A 206 1.78 -2.73 8.26
C LEU A 206 2.37 -3.90 7.46
N LEU A 207 1.74 -5.09 7.55
CA LEU A 207 2.14 -6.25 6.77
C LEU A 207 1.87 -6.04 5.27
N VAL A 208 0.76 -5.39 4.91
CA VAL A 208 0.50 -4.99 3.51
C VAL A 208 1.53 -3.97 3.01
N GLU A 209 1.88 -2.95 3.79
CA GLU A 209 2.94 -1.97 3.46
C GLU A 209 4.28 -2.69 3.21
N GLY A 210 4.68 -3.60 4.10
CA GLY A 210 5.92 -4.39 3.95
C GLY A 210 5.95 -5.27 2.69
N LEU A 211 4.87 -5.98 2.38
CA LEU A 211 4.78 -6.82 1.18
C LEU A 211 4.76 -5.97 -0.10
N CYS A 212 4.06 -4.84 -0.08
CA CYS A 212 4.04 -3.85 -1.17
C CYS A 212 5.36 -3.08 -1.35
N LEU A 213 6.32 -3.18 -0.42
CA LEU A 213 7.69 -2.70 -0.60
C LEU A 213 8.60 -3.78 -1.21
N ASP A 214 8.37 -5.06 -0.90
CA ASP A 214 9.21 -6.19 -1.37
C ASP A 214 8.86 -6.66 -2.80
N LYS A 215 7.56 -6.68 -3.16
CA LYS A 215 7.06 -7.06 -4.50
C LYS A 215 5.91 -6.13 -4.92
N PRO A 216 6.21 -4.85 -5.24
CA PRO A 216 5.21 -3.79 -5.34
C PRO A 216 4.09 -4.04 -6.35
N ILE A 217 4.41 -4.44 -7.57
CA ILE A 217 3.41 -4.54 -8.65
C ILE A 217 2.37 -5.64 -8.34
N GLU A 218 2.82 -6.79 -7.89
CA GLU A 218 2.00 -7.96 -7.57
C GLU A 218 1.16 -7.72 -6.31
N CYS A 219 1.77 -7.19 -5.26
CA CYS A 219 1.10 -6.95 -3.99
C CYS A 219 0.10 -5.78 -4.05
N LEU A 220 0.44 -4.69 -4.74
CA LEU A 220 -0.46 -3.55 -4.90
C LEU A 220 -1.63 -3.88 -5.83
N LYS A 221 -1.45 -4.70 -6.88
CA LYS A 221 -2.57 -5.19 -7.70
C LYS A 221 -3.57 -5.96 -6.84
N GLN A 222 -3.10 -6.91 -6.03
CA GLN A 222 -3.98 -7.66 -5.12
C GLN A 222 -4.65 -6.76 -4.07
N PHE A 223 -3.99 -5.69 -3.63
CA PHE A 223 -4.57 -4.70 -2.71
C PHE A 223 -5.69 -3.88 -3.38
N THR A 224 -5.45 -3.30 -4.57
CA THR A 224 -6.46 -2.48 -5.26
C THR A 224 -7.66 -3.30 -5.74
N GLU A 225 -7.40 -4.49 -6.31
CA GLU A 225 -8.43 -5.50 -6.62
C GLU A 225 -9.30 -5.83 -5.39
N SER A 226 -8.68 -6.01 -4.22
CA SER A 226 -9.39 -6.26 -2.96
C SER A 226 -10.26 -5.07 -2.52
N ILE A 227 -9.84 -3.82 -2.78
CA ILE A 227 -10.65 -2.64 -2.43
C ILE A 227 -11.96 -2.64 -3.24
N TYR A 228 -11.88 -2.88 -4.55
CA TYR A 228 -13.04 -2.94 -5.43
C TYR A 228 -13.96 -4.11 -5.08
N PHE A 229 -13.42 -5.33 -4.94
CA PHE A 229 -14.21 -6.53 -4.70
C PHE A 229 -14.91 -6.50 -3.32
N LEU A 230 -14.19 -6.13 -2.27
CA LEU A 230 -14.71 -6.09 -0.89
C LEU A 230 -15.47 -4.81 -0.55
N LYS A 231 -15.44 -3.80 -1.44
CA LYS A 231 -16.06 -2.47 -1.30
C LYS A 231 -15.64 -1.73 -0.02
N ILE A 232 -14.36 -1.86 0.34
CA ILE A 232 -13.78 -1.35 1.60
C ILE A 232 -13.28 0.09 1.54
N LEU A 233 -13.50 0.80 0.43
CA LEU A 233 -13.12 2.21 0.26
C LEU A 233 -13.59 3.13 1.40
N PRO A 234 -14.85 3.03 1.92
CA PRO A 234 -15.28 3.82 3.09
C PRO A 234 -14.57 3.45 4.40
N LEU A 235 -13.98 2.25 4.49
CA LEU A 235 -13.19 1.83 5.65
C LEU A 235 -11.81 2.50 5.62
N LEU A 236 -11.19 2.63 4.44
CA LEU A 236 -9.93 3.35 4.27
C LEU A 236 -10.10 4.86 4.51
N GLN A 237 -11.22 5.45 4.03
CA GLN A 237 -11.63 6.81 4.43
C GLN A 237 -11.75 6.96 5.96
N LYS A 238 -12.40 6.00 6.66
CA LYS A 238 -12.49 6.01 8.12
C LYS A 238 -11.12 5.87 8.78
N CYS A 239 -10.21 5.05 8.25
CA CYS A 239 -8.84 4.93 8.76
C CYS A 239 -8.09 6.27 8.68
N LEU A 240 -8.17 6.99 7.56
CA LEU A 240 -7.60 8.34 7.44
C LEU A 240 -8.28 9.37 8.37
N SER A 241 -9.56 9.21 8.69
CA SER A 241 -10.24 10.08 9.67
C SER A 241 -9.76 9.91 11.11
N LEU A 242 -9.18 8.74 11.46
CA LEU A 242 -8.64 8.42 12.79
C LEU A 242 -7.26 9.05 13.08
N SER A 243 -7.03 10.24 12.52
CA SER A 243 -5.84 11.08 12.65
C SER A 243 -5.28 11.21 14.07
N HIS A 244 -6.13 11.20 15.09
CA HIS A 244 -5.76 11.26 16.51
C HIS A 244 -5.98 9.91 17.20
N GLY A 245 -4.99 9.43 17.96
CA GLY A 245 -5.13 8.28 18.85
C GLY A 245 -5.02 6.88 18.22
N ASN A 246 -4.92 6.75 16.88
CA ASN A 246 -4.39 5.53 16.25
C ASN A 246 -3.51 5.87 15.03
N THR A 247 -2.44 6.60 15.31
CA THR A 247 -1.54 7.17 14.30
C THR A 247 -0.85 6.12 13.41
N HIS A 248 -0.62 4.91 13.91
CA HIS A 248 -0.08 3.80 13.11
C HIS A 248 -1.04 3.37 11.98
N LEU A 249 -2.34 3.19 12.26
CA LEU A 249 -3.33 2.84 11.24
C LEU A 249 -3.40 3.90 10.13
N VAL A 250 -3.36 5.18 10.50
CA VAL A 250 -3.32 6.32 9.56
C VAL A 250 -2.04 6.31 8.73
N THR A 251 -0.89 6.20 9.39
CA THR A 251 0.46 6.20 8.79
C THR A 251 0.60 5.08 7.75
N ASN A 252 0.13 3.88 8.08
CA ASN A 252 0.21 2.71 7.18
C ASN A 252 -0.80 2.84 6.02
N THR A 253 -2.01 3.36 6.29
CA THR A 253 -2.98 3.66 5.23
C THR A 253 -2.39 4.66 4.20
N LEU A 254 -1.75 5.74 4.68
CA LEU A 254 -1.11 6.72 3.81
C LEU A 254 0.00 6.11 2.94
N ALA A 255 0.86 5.24 3.49
CA ALA A 255 1.92 4.61 2.71
C ALA A 255 1.40 3.68 1.62
N VAL A 256 0.44 2.78 1.90
CA VAL A 256 -0.06 1.88 0.84
C VAL A 256 -0.73 2.68 -0.29
N LEU A 257 -1.35 3.84 0.01
CA LEU A 257 -1.85 4.76 -1.02
C LEU A 257 -0.72 5.44 -1.82
N ILE A 258 0.35 5.90 -1.16
CA ILE A 258 1.54 6.48 -1.83
C ILE A 258 2.21 5.43 -2.73
N LEU A 259 2.40 4.20 -2.24
CA LEU A 259 2.95 3.08 -2.99
C LEU A 259 2.05 2.74 -4.20
N THR A 260 0.72 2.76 -4.03
CA THR A 260 -0.23 2.60 -5.14
C THR A 260 0.00 3.65 -6.23
N LEU A 261 0.18 4.93 -5.88
CA LEU A 261 0.48 5.99 -6.86
C LEU A 261 1.89 5.88 -7.49
N LEU A 262 2.88 5.38 -6.74
CA LEU A 262 4.25 5.21 -7.23
C LEU A 262 4.37 4.08 -8.26
N TYR A 263 3.76 2.93 -8.00
CA TYR A 263 3.98 1.71 -8.78
C TYR A 263 2.79 1.33 -9.69
N LEU A 264 1.58 1.80 -9.40
CA LEU A 264 0.37 1.58 -10.22
C LEU A 264 -0.36 2.91 -10.52
N PRO A 265 0.30 3.89 -11.17
CA PRO A 265 -0.20 5.26 -11.31
C PRO A 265 -1.59 5.40 -11.97
N SER A 266 -2.04 4.41 -12.75
CA SER A 266 -3.41 4.32 -13.28
C SER A 266 -4.50 4.26 -12.19
N ASN A 267 -4.16 3.87 -10.96
CA ASN A 267 -5.08 3.82 -9.82
C ASN A 267 -5.26 5.20 -9.14
N ILE A 268 -4.85 6.30 -9.79
CA ILE A 268 -5.02 7.66 -9.29
C ILE A 268 -6.49 8.01 -8.97
N SER A 269 -7.46 7.48 -9.71
CA SER A 269 -8.90 7.65 -9.41
C SER A 269 -9.29 7.00 -8.08
N LEU A 270 -8.89 5.74 -7.86
CA LEU A 270 -9.13 5.02 -6.61
C LEU A 270 -8.58 5.77 -5.39
N VAL A 271 -7.37 6.31 -5.50
CA VAL A 271 -6.75 7.09 -4.40
C VAL A 271 -7.43 8.44 -4.22
N GLN A 272 -7.87 9.11 -5.30
CA GLN A 272 -8.72 10.30 -5.20
C GLN A 272 -10.04 10.00 -4.47
N ASP A 273 -10.69 8.86 -4.70
CA ASP A 273 -11.92 8.53 -3.97
C ASP A 273 -11.69 8.16 -2.50
N ILE A 274 -10.54 7.55 -2.17
CA ILE A 274 -10.18 7.25 -0.77
C ILE A 274 -9.85 8.53 0.02
N VAL A 275 -9.31 9.57 -0.64
CA VAL A 275 -8.92 10.84 0.01
C VAL A 275 -10.04 11.89 -0.09
N ILE A 276 -10.49 12.20 -1.30
CA ILE A 276 -11.40 13.31 -1.64
C ILE A 276 -12.88 12.86 -1.58
N GLY A 277 -13.17 11.58 -1.85
CA GLY A 277 -14.52 11.01 -1.73
C GLY A 277 -15.48 11.27 -2.91
N LYS A 278 -14.98 11.70 -4.07
CA LYS A 278 -15.78 12.18 -5.22
C LYS A 278 -16.90 11.24 -5.64
N HIS A 279 -16.66 9.92 -5.67
CA HIS A 279 -17.65 8.93 -6.12
C HIS A 279 -18.75 8.56 -5.09
N LEU A 280 -18.82 9.20 -3.91
CA LEU A 280 -19.93 8.98 -2.97
C LEU A 280 -21.04 10.02 -3.15
N GLU A 281 -21.99 9.73 -4.04
CA GLU A 281 -23.18 10.56 -4.32
C GLU A 281 -23.79 11.19 -3.05
N GLY A 282 -23.63 12.52 -2.91
CA GLY A 282 -24.20 13.29 -1.80
C GLY A 282 -23.53 13.10 -0.43
N ARG A 283 -22.33 12.52 -0.34
CA ARG A 283 -21.56 12.42 0.93
C ARG A 283 -20.24 13.16 0.84
N ILE A 284 -20.00 14.05 1.79
CA ILE A 284 -18.68 14.64 2.03
C ILE A 284 -17.74 13.53 2.53
N SER A 285 -16.48 13.52 2.07
CA SER A 285 -15.45 12.62 2.61
C SER A 285 -15.25 12.85 4.12
N ASN A 286 -15.10 11.76 4.88
CA ASN A 286 -14.72 11.85 6.29
C ASN A 286 -13.22 12.16 6.50
N VAL A 287 -12.45 12.31 5.41
CA VAL A 287 -11.01 12.59 5.45
C VAL A 287 -10.78 14.09 5.54
N GLU A 288 -10.59 14.59 6.76
CA GLU A 288 -10.26 15.98 7.02
C GLU A 288 -8.75 16.22 6.79
N LEU A 289 -8.34 16.54 5.56
CA LEU A 289 -6.93 16.82 5.20
C LEU A 289 -6.24 17.81 6.14
N HIS A 290 -6.98 18.82 6.64
CA HIS A 290 -6.52 19.74 7.67
C HIS A 290 -5.98 19.03 8.91
N LYS A 291 -6.68 18.02 9.44
CA LYS A 291 -6.25 17.26 10.65
C LYS A 291 -5.04 16.37 10.39
N LEU A 292 -4.88 15.87 9.16
CA LEU A 292 -3.70 15.11 8.75
C LEU A 292 -2.47 16.03 8.61
N LEU A 293 -2.60 17.17 7.93
CA LEU A 293 -1.53 18.15 7.77
C LEU A 293 -1.17 18.86 9.09
N ARG A 294 -2.14 19.07 9.99
CA ARG A 294 -1.92 19.67 11.33
C ARG A 294 -1.68 18.65 12.44
N ASN A 295 -1.50 17.37 12.11
CA ASN A 295 -1.36 16.32 13.12
C ASN A 295 -0.16 16.59 14.04
N ASN A 296 -0.42 16.80 15.33
CA ASN A 296 0.58 17.16 16.32
C ASN A 296 1.18 15.94 17.06
N GLU A 297 0.69 14.73 16.79
CA GLU A 297 1.14 13.49 17.41
C GLU A 297 2.33 12.89 16.63
N GLU A 298 2.21 12.70 15.31
CA GLU A 298 3.22 12.01 14.49
C GLU A 298 3.65 12.84 13.26
N PRO A 299 4.94 13.25 13.15
CA PRO A 299 5.48 13.90 11.96
C PRO A 299 5.28 13.08 10.67
N SER A 300 5.34 11.75 10.79
CA SER A 300 5.12 10.80 9.70
C SER A 300 3.77 10.97 9.01
N ILE A 301 2.72 11.38 9.73
CA ILE A 301 1.40 11.66 9.14
C ILE A 301 1.46 12.91 8.28
N ARG A 302 2.09 13.99 8.77
CA ARG A 302 2.23 15.27 8.05
C ARG A 302 3.08 15.07 6.78
N GLU A 303 4.22 14.40 6.92
CA GLU A 303 5.12 14.03 5.82
C GLU A 303 4.40 13.20 4.75
N ARG A 304 3.83 12.05 5.12
CA ARG A 304 3.14 11.16 4.19
C ARG A 304 1.93 11.84 3.54
N THR A 305 1.22 12.73 4.25
CA THR A 305 0.11 13.51 3.64
C THR A 305 0.60 14.49 2.58
N CYS A 306 1.69 15.22 2.82
CA CYS A 306 2.32 16.06 1.79
C CYS A 306 2.76 15.21 0.58
N VAL A 307 3.48 14.11 0.81
CA VAL A 307 3.93 13.20 -0.26
C VAL A 307 2.74 12.64 -1.07
N LEU A 308 1.64 12.26 -0.41
CA LEU A 308 0.42 11.81 -1.08
C LEU A 308 -0.17 12.90 -2.00
N LEU A 309 -0.32 14.13 -1.50
CA LEU A 309 -0.83 15.26 -2.29
C LEU A 309 0.11 15.63 -3.45
N LEU A 310 1.44 15.55 -3.25
CA LEU A 310 2.45 15.72 -4.30
C LEU A 310 2.29 14.70 -5.43
N HIS A 311 2.11 13.42 -5.11
CA HIS A 311 1.92 12.37 -6.11
C HIS A 311 0.55 12.44 -6.80
N MET A 312 -0.52 12.75 -6.05
CA MET A 312 -1.85 12.98 -6.64
C MET A 312 -1.83 14.13 -7.65
N THR A 313 -1.20 15.26 -7.29
CA THR A 313 -1.08 16.44 -8.16
C THR A 313 -0.19 16.17 -9.37
N ARG A 314 0.87 15.35 -9.22
CA ARG A 314 1.77 14.99 -10.33
C ARG A 314 1.06 14.11 -11.39
N LEU A 315 0.21 13.19 -10.94
CA LEU A 315 -0.52 12.27 -11.82
C LEU A 315 -1.81 12.88 -12.39
N ASN A 316 -2.42 13.81 -11.66
CA ASN A 316 -3.59 14.56 -12.12
C ASN A 316 -3.51 15.99 -11.56
N PRO A 317 -3.03 16.98 -12.35
CA PRO A 317 -2.86 18.37 -11.91
C PRO A 317 -4.15 19.09 -11.50
N ASN A 318 -5.33 18.51 -11.73
CA ASN A 318 -6.63 19.05 -11.36
C ASN A 318 -7.30 18.27 -10.21
N CYS A 319 -6.66 17.24 -9.63
CA CYS A 319 -7.31 16.35 -8.67
C CYS A 319 -7.95 17.07 -7.47
N LEU A 320 -7.25 18.06 -6.90
CA LEU A 320 -7.67 18.82 -5.72
C LEU A 320 -8.63 19.98 -6.03
N SER A 321 -8.91 20.32 -7.29
CA SER A 321 -9.57 21.59 -7.66
C SER A 321 -10.92 21.84 -6.97
N GLU A 322 -11.70 20.78 -6.72
CA GLU A 322 -13.01 20.81 -6.05
C GLU A 322 -12.94 20.99 -4.53
N ILE A 323 -11.77 20.74 -3.92
CA ILE A 323 -11.52 20.84 -2.47
C ILE A 323 -10.39 21.81 -2.12
N TRP A 324 -9.87 22.52 -3.12
CA TRP A 324 -8.84 23.52 -2.91
C TRP A 324 -9.46 24.75 -2.27
N HIS A 325 -8.88 25.17 -1.14
CA HIS A 325 -9.33 26.33 -0.39
C HIS A 325 -8.17 26.92 0.42
N GLN A 326 -8.17 28.23 0.66
CA GLN A 326 -7.09 28.95 1.37
C GLN A 326 -6.58 28.29 2.67
N THR A 327 -7.44 27.58 3.43
CA THR A 327 -7.01 26.82 4.62
C THR A 327 -5.98 25.73 4.28
N LEU A 328 -6.19 24.99 3.20
CA LEU A 328 -5.30 23.91 2.74
C LEU A 328 -3.96 24.49 2.26
N THR A 329 -4.00 25.62 1.56
CA THR A 329 -2.81 26.42 1.21
C THR A 329 -2.03 26.83 2.46
N ASN A 330 -2.72 27.38 3.47
CA ASN A 330 -2.13 27.79 4.75
C ASN A 330 -1.58 26.62 5.58
N ASP A 331 -2.15 25.43 5.43
CA ASP A 331 -1.66 24.20 6.07
C ASP A 331 -0.35 23.74 5.45
N ILE A 332 -0.27 23.67 4.12
CA ILE A 332 0.94 23.23 3.41
C ILE A 332 2.07 24.27 3.54
N GLU A 333 1.78 25.58 3.44
CA GLU A 333 2.81 26.62 3.64
C GLU A 333 3.34 26.67 5.09
N PHE A 334 2.50 26.39 6.09
CA PHE A 334 2.95 26.32 7.50
C PHE A 334 4.00 25.22 7.70
N LEU A 335 3.82 24.05 7.09
CA LEU A 335 4.70 22.89 7.25
C LEU A 335 6.12 23.10 6.69
N LYS A 336 6.36 24.16 5.91
CA LYS A 336 7.72 24.60 5.54
C LYS A 336 8.54 25.10 6.74
N ASN A 337 7.91 25.30 7.89
CA ASN A 337 8.52 25.73 9.16
C ASN A 337 8.34 24.66 10.26
N ASP A 338 8.08 23.40 9.88
CA ASP A 338 7.94 22.28 10.81
C ASP A 338 9.28 21.94 11.50
N SER A 339 9.21 21.32 12.68
CA SER A 339 10.40 20.87 13.43
C SER A 339 11.05 19.62 12.84
N CYS A 340 10.35 18.87 11.98
CA CYS A 340 10.85 17.69 11.29
C CYS A 340 11.36 18.05 9.88
N PRO A 341 12.66 17.84 9.56
CA PRO A 341 13.22 18.16 8.24
C PRO A 341 12.52 17.48 7.07
N ASN A 342 12.06 16.23 7.23
CA ASN A 342 11.34 15.51 6.18
C ASN A 342 9.99 16.17 5.87
N VAL A 343 9.26 16.61 6.90
CA VAL A 343 7.98 17.32 6.76
C VAL A 343 8.20 18.64 6.01
N VAL A 344 9.25 19.40 6.37
CA VAL A 344 9.65 20.62 5.66
C VAL A 344 9.96 20.34 4.18
N GLN A 345 10.76 19.32 3.89
CA GLN A 345 11.13 18.96 2.52
C GLN A 345 9.92 18.52 1.69
N ALA A 346 9.06 17.68 2.25
CA ALA A 346 7.81 17.25 1.61
C ALA A 346 6.87 18.44 1.35
N ALA A 347 6.68 19.33 2.32
CA ALA A 347 5.84 20.52 2.19
C ALA A 347 6.37 21.49 1.13
N ILE A 348 7.69 21.68 1.04
CA ILE A 348 8.33 22.47 -0.03
C ILE A 348 8.01 21.89 -1.40
N TYR A 349 8.33 20.61 -1.67
CA TYR A 349 8.06 20.02 -2.98
C TYR A 349 6.56 20.01 -3.35
N THR A 350 5.69 19.78 -2.36
CA THR A 350 4.23 19.76 -2.54
C THR A 350 3.71 21.13 -2.95
N SER A 351 4.12 22.19 -2.24
CA SER A 351 3.76 23.57 -2.57
C SER A 351 4.32 24.02 -3.93
N GLU A 352 5.60 23.78 -4.22
CA GLU A 352 6.21 24.21 -5.49
C GLU A 352 5.75 23.40 -6.72
N LEU A 353 4.97 22.32 -6.51
CA LEU A 353 4.15 21.70 -7.56
C LEU A 353 2.75 22.33 -7.61
N LEU A 354 2.08 22.50 -6.48
CA LEU A 354 0.72 23.04 -6.41
C LEU A 354 0.60 24.45 -6.96
N LYS A 355 1.61 25.32 -6.74
CA LYS A 355 1.71 26.67 -7.34
C LYS A 355 1.68 26.69 -8.87
N LYS A 356 1.86 25.55 -9.53
CA LYS A 356 1.86 25.39 -10.99
C LYS A 356 0.52 24.88 -11.53
N THR A 357 -0.45 24.54 -10.68
CA THR A 357 -1.81 24.18 -11.12
C THR A 357 -2.62 25.45 -11.42
N GLN A 358 -3.63 25.32 -12.27
CA GLN A 358 -4.49 26.45 -12.64
C GLN A 358 -5.35 26.92 -11.45
N PHE A 359 -5.83 26.00 -10.61
CA PHE A 359 -6.70 26.33 -9.47
C PHE A 359 -5.98 27.14 -8.38
N TYR A 360 -4.65 26.98 -8.22
CA TYR A 360 -3.89 27.67 -7.18
C TYR A 360 -3.92 29.20 -7.38
N GLN A 361 -3.89 29.66 -8.63
CA GLN A 361 -3.84 31.08 -8.96
C GLN A 361 -5.20 31.77 -8.74
N VAL A 362 -6.31 31.05 -8.94
CA VAL A 362 -7.68 31.56 -8.83
C VAL A 362 -8.05 31.99 -7.41
N GLU A 363 -7.48 31.35 -6.37
CA GLU A 363 -7.68 31.78 -4.98
C GLU A 363 -6.76 32.94 -4.53
N THR A 364 -5.76 33.31 -5.33
CA THR A 364 -4.80 34.37 -4.97
C THR A 364 -5.18 35.77 -5.47
N GLU A 365 -6.30 35.90 -6.19
CA GLU A 365 -6.91 37.20 -6.50
C GLU A 365 -7.95 37.58 -5.40
N PRO A 366 -7.83 38.77 -4.76
CA PRO A 366 -8.62 39.14 -3.57
C PRO A 366 -9.95 39.86 -3.82
#